data_AF-A0A812C091-F1
#
_entry.id   AF-A0A812C091-F1
#
_cell.length_a   1.000
_cell.length_b   1.000
_cell.length_c   1.000
_cell.angle_alpha   90.00
_cell.angle_beta   90.00
_cell.angle_gamma   90.00
#
_symmetry.space_group_name_H-M   'P 1'
#
loop_
_entity.id
_entity.type
_entity.pdbx_description
1 polymer ?
#
loop_
_entity_poly.entity_id
_entity_poly.type
_entity_poly.pdbx_seq_one_letter_code
_entity_poly.pdbx_strand_id
1 'polypeptide(L)'
;MISLEKQHPEVAREFHNGYFVFHKTDRKFFAMAIDQAHEQNNDVIKGDGGAVGLTEDPSALRRWMVAGPEISKFVVGYEAISGSKEAKKGSQHHEQSPTAQKAFFKKVQRLTSVIEEMGDPFSEKSTDLLSLDTKDIADPTAALLVASHLEKGKEQFQTFMDKLKTDSQHFYQPIKRNNKNKHRSNREIRNTATKGGLSTVLPPFHLLPKQRV
;
A
#
# COMPACT_ATOMS: atom_id res chain seq x y z
N MET A 1 -29.30 13.89 -4.10
CA MET A 1 -27.92 14.44 -4.19
C MET A 1 -28.00 15.66 -5.10
N ILE A 2 -27.87 16.86 -4.55
CA ILE A 2 -27.99 18.11 -5.34
C ILE A 2 -26.67 18.32 -6.08
N SER A 3 -26.72 18.68 -7.37
CA SER A 3 -25.52 18.90 -8.18
C SER A 3 -24.88 20.24 -7.80
N LEU A 4 -23.62 20.20 -7.35
CA LEU A 4 -22.77 21.35 -7.03
C LEU A 4 -22.75 22.39 -8.16
N GLU A 5 -22.82 21.92 -9.41
CA GLU A 5 -22.86 22.75 -10.63
C GLU A 5 -24.03 23.72 -10.67
N LYS A 6 -25.17 23.37 -10.05
CA LYS A 6 -26.40 24.20 -10.10
C LYS A 6 -26.45 25.25 -8.99
N GLN A 7 -25.93 24.93 -7.81
CA GLN A 7 -25.97 25.84 -6.65
C GLN A 7 -24.74 26.75 -6.57
N HIS A 8 -23.56 26.24 -6.94
CA HIS A 8 -22.30 26.95 -6.85
C HIS A 8 -21.45 26.70 -8.12
N PRO A 9 -21.86 27.24 -9.28
CA PRO A 9 -21.19 27.01 -10.55
C PRO A 9 -19.73 27.47 -10.55
N GLU A 10 -19.41 28.55 -9.82
CA GLU A 10 -18.05 29.05 -9.64
C GLU A 10 -17.17 28.03 -8.91
N VAL A 11 -17.65 27.43 -7.82
CA VAL A 11 -16.91 26.40 -7.07
C VAL A 11 -16.74 25.15 -7.92
N ALA A 12 -17.78 24.73 -8.64
CA ALA A 12 -17.69 23.60 -9.55
C ALA A 12 -16.63 23.83 -10.64
N ARG A 13 -16.55 25.05 -11.20
CA ARG A 13 -15.52 25.42 -12.18
C ARG A 13 -14.12 25.32 -11.60
N GLU A 14 -13.89 25.86 -10.41
CA GLU A 14 -12.56 25.78 -9.77
C GLU A 14 -12.17 24.32 -9.44
N PHE A 15 -13.13 23.48 -9.07
CA PHE A 15 -12.90 22.05 -8.88
C PHE A 15 -12.52 21.35 -10.19
N HIS A 16 -13.20 21.65 -11.30
CA HIS A 16 -12.84 21.13 -12.63
C HIS A 16 -11.45 21.59 -13.08
N ASN A 17 -11.05 22.80 -12.71
CA ASN A 17 -9.71 23.33 -12.97
C ASN A 17 -8.63 22.70 -12.06
N GLY A 18 -9.01 21.86 -11.10
CA GLY A 18 -8.06 21.21 -10.19
C GLY A 18 -7.63 22.07 -9.00
N TYR A 19 -8.31 23.19 -8.71
CA TYR A 19 -7.97 24.07 -7.58
C TYR A 19 -8.52 23.57 -6.23
N PHE A 20 -8.54 22.26 -6.05
CA PHE A 20 -8.84 21.61 -4.76
C PHE A 20 -7.61 20.86 -4.19
N VAL A 21 -6.50 20.86 -4.93
CA VAL A 21 -5.22 20.26 -4.52
C VAL A 21 -4.12 21.31 -4.40
N PHE A 22 -3.22 21.09 -3.45
CA PHE A 22 -2.05 21.91 -3.16
C PHE A 22 -0.80 21.31 -3.78
N HIS A 23 0.14 22.15 -4.23
CA HIS A 23 1.44 21.73 -4.74
C HIS A 23 2.56 22.40 -3.91
N LYS A 24 3.27 21.63 -3.09
CA LYS A 24 4.46 22.13 -2.37
C LYS A 24 5.69 22.24 -3.26
N THR A 25 5.68 21.56 -4.40
CA THR A 25 6.79 21.53 -5.37
C THR A 25 6.26 21.59 -6.78
N ASP A 26 7.11 21.97 -7.74
CA ASP A 26 6.77 22.01 -9.17
C ASP A 26 6.59 20.62 -9.82
N ARG A 27 6.52 19.55 -9.02
CA ARG A 27 6.38 18.18 -9.54
C ARG A 27 4.91 17.89 -9.85
N LYS A 28 4.65 17.54 -11.11
CA LYS A 28 3.30 17.28 -11.67
C LYS A 28 2.49 16.18 -10.96
N PHE A 29 3.16 15.22 -10.31
CA PHE A 29 2.52 14.09 -9.61
C PHE A 29 2.46 14.26 -8.08
N PHE A 30 2.76 15.47 -7.57
CA PHE A 30 2.80 15.76 -6.13
C PHE A 30 1.68 16.73 -5.70
N ALA A 31 0.57 16.72 -6.43
CA ALA A 31 -0.68 17.31 -5.96
C ALA A 31 -1.14 16.58 -4.69
N MET A 32 -1.47 17.31 -3.65
CA MET A 32 -1.94 16.75 -2.38
C MET A 32 -3.16 17.50 -1.87
N ALA A 33 -4.01 16.83 -1.10
CA ALA A 33 -5.14 17.51 -0.48
C ALA A 33 -4.68 18.54 0.55
N ILE A 34 -5.51 19.55 0.80
CA ILE A 34 -5.17 20.70 1.67
C ILE A 34 -4.89 20.24 3.11
N ASP A 35 -5.66 19.28 3.61
CA ASP A 35 -5.48 18.67 4.93
C ASP A 35 -4.10 17.99 5.06
N GLN A 36 -3.69 17.23 4.06
CA GLN A 36 -2.38 16.58 4.01
C GLN A 36 -1.25 17.61 3.91
N ALA A 37 -1.44 18.71 3.17
CA ALA A 37 -0.47 19.80 3.09
C ALA A 37 -0.29 20.47 4.45
N HIS A 38 -1.41 20.68 5.14
CA HIS A 38 -1.42 21.20 6.50
C HIS A 38 -0.75 20.23 7.47
N GLU A 39 -1.03 18.93 7.41
CA GLU A 39 -0.39 17.91 8.23
C GLU A 39 1.14 17.90 8.08
N GLN A 40 1.64 17.97 6.84
CA GLN A 40 3.08 18.05 6.58
C GLN A 40 3.71 19.34 7.09
N ASN A 41 3.01 20.48 7.03
CA ASN A 41 3.51 21.73 7.59
C ASN A 41 3.54 21.66 9.13
N ASN A 42 2.57 20.98 9.71
CA ASN A 42 2.49 20.77 11.15
C ASN A 42 3.65 19.89 11.62
N ASP A 43 4.04 18.89 10.84
CA ASP A 43 5.19 18.01 11.13
C ASP A 43 6.50 18.79 11.26
N VAL A 44 6.72 19.81 10.43
CA VAL A 44 7.92 20.68 10.51
C VAL A 44 8.02 21.42 11.86
N ILE A 45 6.88 21.71 12.49
CA ILE A 45 6.82 22.49 13.74
C ILE A 45 6.66 21.59 14.97
N LYS A 46 6.08 20.39 14.80
CA LYS A 46 5.93 19.39 15.85
C LYS A 46 7.32 18.83 16.16
N GLY A 47 7.86 19.12 17.34
CA GLY A 47 9.06 18.45 17.85
C GLY A 47 8.79 16.99 18.23
N ASP A 48 9.78 16.34 18.85
CA ASP A 48 9.75 14.91 19.22
C ASP A 48 8.57 14.50 20.12
N GLY A 49 7.91 15.46 20.79
CA GLY A 49 6.69 15.24 21.59
C GLY A 49 5.38 15.13 20.79
N GLY A 50 5.44 15.26 19.46
CA GLY A 50 4.29 15.15 18.57
C GLY A 50 3.19 16.17 18.86
N ALA A 51 1.94 15.81 18.55
CA ALA A 51 0.79 16.68 18.80
C ALA A 51 0.49 16.88 20.29
N VAL A 52 0.81 15.89 21.13
CA VAL A 52 0.48 15.85 22.57
C VAL A 52 1.13 17.03 23.31
N GLY A 53 2.45 17.22 23.15
CA GLY A 53 3.16 18.32 23.79
C GLY A 53 2.73 19.72 23.30
N LEU A 54 2.08 19.81 22.13
CA LEU A 54 1.58 21.07 21.59
C LEU A 54 0.16 21.40 22.08
N THR A 55 -0.69 20.39 22.23
CA THR A 55 -2.11 20.58 22.59
C THR A 55 -2.35 20.69 24.09
N GLU A 56 -1.40 20.24 24.92
CA GLU A 56 -1.52 20.29 26.39
C GLU A 56 -1.16 21.65 27.00
N ASP A 57 -0.34 22.47 26.33
CA ASP A 57 -0.08 23.86 26.73
C ASP A 57 -0.86 24.84 25.82
N PRO A 58 -1.93 25.49 26.34
CA PRO A 58 -2.68 26.50 25.59
C PRO A 58 -1.83 27.65 25.06
N SER A 59 -0.69 27.95 25.69
CA SER A 59 0.22 29.00 25.25
C SER A 59 1.08 28.56 24.07
N ALA A 60 1.60 27.32 24.09
CA ALA A 60 2.26 26.69 22.95
C ALA A 60 1.30 26.57 21.76
N LEU A 61 0.06 26.12 22.00
CA LEU A 61 -0.96 26.04 20.96
C LEU A 61 -1.25 27.40 20.32
N ARG A 62 -1.41 28.47 21.13
CA ARG A 62 -1.62 29.83 20.61
C ARG A 62 -0.42 30.35 19.80
N ARG A 63 0.80 30.17 20.30
CA ARG A 63 2.02 30.54 19.56
C ARG A 63 2.10 29.80 18.23
N TRP A 64 1.71 28.54 18.20
CA TRP A 64 1.67 27.74 16.99
C TRP A 64 0.58 28.20 16.01
N MET A 65 -0.64 28.48 16.48
CA MET A 65 -1.71 28.99 15.62
C MET A 65 -1.36 30.32 14.95
N VAL A 66 -0.61 31.19 15.65
CA VAL A 66 -0.27 32.54 15.15
C VAL A 66 1.02 32.54 14.35
N ALA A 67 2.07 31.88 14.83
CA ALA A 67 3.42 31.96 14.26
C ALA A 67 3.85 30.69 13.52
N GLY A 68 3.18 29.56 13.71
CA GLY A 68 3.52 28.28 13.10
C GLY A 68 3.67 28.36 11.58
N PRO A 69 2.67 28.87 10.84
CA PRO A 69 2.76 29.02 9.39
C PRO A 69 3.97 29.84 8.92
N GLU A 70 4.31 30.92 9.64
CA GLU A 70 5.44 31.80 9.30
C GLU A 70 6.78 31.14 9.62
N ILE A 71 6.89 30.45 10.76
CA ILE A 71 8.09 29.67 11.12
C ILE A 71 8.33 28.56 10.09
N SER A 72 7.29 27.83 9.66
CA SER A 72 7.42 26.84 8.58
C SER A 72 7.94 27.46 7.29
N LYS A 73 7.45 28.64 6.89
CA LYS A 73 7.95 29.35 5.71
C LYS A 73 9.43 29.70 5.84
N PHE A 74 9.87 30.21 7.00
CA PHE A 74 11.28 30.53 7.22
C PHE A 74 12.17 29.29 7.18
N VAL A 75 11.79 28.20 7.86
CA VAL A 75 12.54 26.93 7.86
C VAL A 75 12.72 26.43 6.43
N VAL A 76 11.65 26.38 5.64
CA VAL A 76 11.71 25.98 4.22
C VAL A 76 12.61 26.91 3.40
N GLY A 77 12.55 28.22 3.64
CA GLY A 77 13.42 29.19 2.98
C GLY A 77 14.91 28.99 3.31
N TYR A 78 15.25 28.73 4.58
CA TYR A 78 16.62 28.44 5.01
C TYR A 78 17.14 27.11 4.44
N GLU A 79 16.32 26.07 4.40
CA GLU A 79 16.68 24.80 3.77
C GLU A 79 16.98 24.96 2.26
N ALA A 80 16.22 25.81 1.57
CA ALA A 80 16.45 26.12 0.17
C ALA A 80 17.76 26.90 -0.05
N ILE A 81 18.04 27.90 0.78
CA ILE A 81 19.27 28.72 0.69
C ILE A 81 20.52 27.90 1.06
N SER A 82 20.41 27.03 2.06
CA SER A 82 21.53 26.21 2.55
C SER A 82 21.93 25.08 1.59
N GLY A 83 21.18 24.83 0.51
CA GLY A 83 21.42 23.71 -0.40
C GLY A 83 21.24 22.33 0.23
N SER A 84 20.84 22.27 1.50
CA SER A 84 20.60 21.03 2.25
C SER A 84 19.42 20.23 1.68
N LYS A 85 18.50 20.93 1.01
CA LYS A 85 17.50 20.35 0.11
C LYS A 85 17.70 20.90 -1.30
N GLU A 86 18.76 20.49 -1.99
CA GLU A 86 18.69 20.42 -3.45
C GLU A 86 17.56 19.43 -3.81
N ALA A 87 16.33 19.94 -3.84
CA ALA A 87 15.22 19.26 -4.48
C ALA A 87 15.69 19.05 -5.91
N LYS A 88 16.05 17.81 -6.27
CA LYS A 88 16.36 17.41 -7.65
C LYS A 88 15.29 18.02 -8.56
N LYS A 89 15.62 19.17 -9.14
CA LYS A 89 14.72 19.98 -9.93
C LYS A 89 14.59 19.20 -11.22
N GLY A 90 13.51 18.44 -11.34
CA GLY A 90 13.30 17.57 -12.49
C GLY A 90 13.73 16.11 -12.34
N SER A 91 13.82 15.55 -11.13
CA SER A 91 13.73 14.09 -11.00
C SER A 91 12.37 13.67 -11.57
N GLN A 92 12.36 13.11 -12.79
CA GLN A 92 11.15 12.53 -13.37
C GLN A 92 10.51 11.60 -12.34
N HIS A 93 9.19 11.65 -12.24
CA HIS A 93 8.47 10.71 -11.38
C HIS A 93 8.77 9.30 -11.89
N HIS A 94 8.94 8.32 -11.00
CA HIS A 94 9.32 6.97 -11.41
C HIS A 94 8.32 6.35 -12.41
N GLU A 95 7.04 6.72 -12.32
CA GLU A 95 5.98 6.32 -13.26
C GLU A 95 6.04 7.03 -14.62
N GLN A 96 6.74 8.16 -14.73
CA GLN A 96 7.02 8.82 -16.01
C GLN A 96 8.12 8.11 -16.80
N SER A 97 8.86 7.18 -16.19
CA SER A 97 9.90 6.45 -16.91
C SER A 97 9.30 5.58 -18.02
N PRO A 98 9.92 5.52 -19.22
CA PRO A 98 9.46 4.66 -20.30
C PRO A 98 9.33 3.19 -19.89
N THR A 99 10.19 2.73 -18.97
CA THR A 99 10.15 1.37 -18.41
C THR A 99 8.90 1.14 -17.58
N ALA A 100 8.54 2.08 -16.69
CA ALA A 100 7.32 1.97 -15.89
C ALA A 100 6.06 1.98 -16.76
N GLN A 101 6.01 2.87 -17.75
CA GLN A 101 4.87 2.95 -18.68
C GLN A 101 4.72 1.68 -19.53
N LYS A 102 5.82 1.15 -20.09
CA LYS A 102 5.81 -0.13 -20.83
C LYS A 102 5.37 -1.29 -19.94
N ALA A 103 5.85 -1.35 -18.70
CA ALA A 103 5.46 -2.38 -17.74
C ALA A 103 3.98 -2.28 -17.37
N PHE A 104 3.46 -1.07 -17.17
CA PHE A 104 2.04 -0.83 -16.91
C PHE A 104 1.19 -1.28 -18.10
N PHE A 105 1.51 -0.83 -19.31
CA PHE A 105 0.77 -1.22 -20.52
C PHE A 105 0.76 -2.73 -20.71
N LYS A 106 1.91 -3.40 -20.53
CA LYS A 106 1.99 -4.87 -20.59
C LYS A 106 1.10 -5.56 -19.54
N LYS A 107 0.97 -4.99 -18.34
CA LYS A 107 0.08 -5.53 -17.30
C LYS A 107 -1.40 -5.35 -17.69
N VAL A 108 -1.77 -4.18 -18.20
CA VAL A 108 -3.14 -3.90 -18.67
C VAL A 108 -3.50 -4.85 -19.80
N GLN A 109 -2.64 -4.99 -20.82
CA GLN A 109 -2.86 -5.93 -21.92
C GLN A 109 -3.04 -7.36 -21.43
N ARG A 110 -2.18 -7.83 -20.52
CA ARG A 110 -2.32 -9.16 -19.92
C ARG A 110 -3.65 -9.34 -19.20
N LEU A 111 -4.08 -8.35 -18.42
CA LEU A 111 -5.35 -8.40 -17.71
C LEU A 111 -6.52 -8.46 -18.70
N THR A 112 -6.51 -7.60 -19.73
CA THR A 112 -7.54 -7.60 -20.77
C THR A 112 -7.60 -8.94 -21.49
N SER A 113 -6.44 -9.49 -21.92
CA SER A 113 -6.41 -10.80 -22.58
C SER A 113 -6.92 -11.92 -21.69
N VAL A 114 -6.60 -11.92 -20.39
CA VAL A 114 -7.14 -12.93 -19.45
C VAL A 114 -8.66 -12.80 -19.33
N ILE A 115 -9.20 -11.58 -19.23
CA ILE A 115 -10.66 -11.36 -19.16
C ILE A 115 -11.34 -11.77 -20.49
N GLU A 116 -10.71 -11.53 -21.64
CA GLU A 116 -11.23 -11.96 -22.94
C GLU A 116 -11.20 -13.49 -23.12
N GLU A 117 -10.13 -14.15 -22.70
CA GLU A 117 -9.94 -15.60 -22.80
C GLU A 117 -10.82 -16.37 -21.80
N MET A 118 -10.84 -15.92 -20.55
CA MET A 118 -11.53 -16.60 -19.45
C MET A 118 -12.97 -16.11 -19.26
N GLY A 119 -13.36 -15.04 -19.95
CA GLY A 119 -14.67 -14.40 -19.83
C GLY A 119 -14.79 -13.49 -18.62
N ASP A 120 -15.91 -12.78 -18.53
CA ASP A 120 -16.21 -11.89 -17.41
C ASP A 120 -16.33 -12.71 -16.10
N PRO A 121 -15.42 -12.50 -15.13
CA PRO A 121 -15.42 -13.26 -13.88
C PRO A 121 -16.68 -13.04 -13.03
N PHE A 122 -17.46 -11.97 -13.29
CA PHE A 122 -18.71 -11.70 -12.56
C PHE A 122 -19.94 -12.31 -13.23
N SER A 123 -19.79 -12.88 -14.44
CA SER A 123 -20.87 -13.53 -15.19
C SER A 123 -21.00 -15.03 -14.88
N GLU A 124 -20.09 -15.57 -14.07
CA GLU A 124 -20.01 -17.00 -13.75
C GLU A 124 -21.16 -17.41 -12.82
N LYS A 125 -21.95 -18.41 -13.22
CA LYS A 125 -23.12 -18.91 -12.47
C LYS A 125 -22.79 -19.98 -11.43
N SER A 126 -21.51 -20.36 -11.32
CA SER A 126 -21.11 -21.38 -10.35
C SER A 126 -21.23 -20.85 -8.92
N THR A 127 -21.58 -21.74 -7.99
CA THR A 127 -21.53 -21.47 -6.55
C THR A 127 -20.13 -21.70 -5.97
N ASP A 128 -19.20 -22.20 -6.77
CA ASP A 128 -17.82 -22.48 -6.36
C ASP A 128 -17.03 -21.19 -6.15
N LEU A 129 -16.11 -21.22 -5.18
CA LEU A 129 -15.15 -20.14 -5.00
C LEU A 129 -13.99 -20.33 -5.98
N LEU A 130 -13.92 -19.50 -7.02
CA LEU A 130 -12.94 -19.63 -8.11
C LEU A 130 -11.80 -18.61 -7.97
N SER A 131 -10.58 -19.00 -8.39
CA SER A 131 -9.49 -18.04 -8.61
C SER A 131 -9.72 -17.27 -9.91
N LEU A 132 -9.65 -15.95 -9.87
CA LEU A 132 -9.94 -15.09 -11.03
C LEU A 132 -8.97 -15.28 -12.20
N ASP A 133 -7.74 -15.68 -11.92
CA ASP A 133 -6.66 -15.80 -12.91
C ASP A 133 -6.46 -17.21 -13.47
N THR A 134 -6.93 -18.26 -12.77
CA THR A 134 -6.79 -19.67 -13.22
C THR A 134 -8.12 -20.42 -13.35
N LYS A 135 -9.23 -19.87 -12.84
CA LYS A 135 -10.51 -20.57 -12.65
C LYS A 135 -10.40 -21.84 -11.80
N ASP A 136 -9.34 -22.00 -11.03
CA ASP A 136 -9.22 -23.11 -10.10
C ASP A 136 -10.24 -22.97 -8.97
N ILE A 137 -10.91 -24.08 -8.65
CA ILE A 137 -11.84 -24.18 -7.53
C ILE A 137 -11.05 -24.20 -6.22
N ALA A 138 -11.44 -23.34 -5.29
CA ALA A 138 -10.89 -23.29 -3.95
C ALA A 138 -11.09 -24.61 -3.20
N ASP A 139 -10.19 -24.90 -2.26
CA ASP A 139 -10.45 -25.96 -1.28
C ASP A 139 -11.82 -25.73 -0.60
N PRO A 140 -12.65 -26.79 -0.46
CA PRO A 140 -13.98 -26.66 0.15
C PRO A 140 -13.97 -26.01 1.54
N THR A 141 -12.90 -26.21 2.31
CA THR A 141 -12.72 -25.58 3.63
C THR A 141 -12.61 -24.06 3.52
N ALA A 142 -11.88 -23.57 2.51
CA ALA A 142 -11.75 -22.14 2.25
C ALA A 142 -13.07 -21.54 1.75
N ALA A 143 -13.77 -22.24 0.85
CA ALA A 143 -15.09 -21.83 0.37
C ALA A 143 -16.11 -21.73 1.50
N LEU A 144 -16.20 -22.76 2.36
CA LEU A 144 -17.07 -22.76 3.55
C LEU A 144 -16.73 -21.64 4.53
N LEU A 145 -15.43 -21.34 4.71
CA LEU A 145 -15.01 -20.25 5.57
C LEU A 145 -15.50 -18.89 5.03
N VAL A 146 -15.38 -18.66 3.73
CA VAL A 146 -15.87 -17.42 3.09
C VAL A 146 -17.39 -17.33 3.19
N ALA A 147 -18.10 -18.41 2.87
CA ALA A 147 -19.56 -18.45 2.92
C ALA A 147 -20.11 -18.22 4.34
N SER A 148 -19.46 -18.79 5.37
CA SER A 148 -19.86 -18.65 6.78
C SER A 148 -19.25 -17.46 7.51
N HIS A 149 -18.43 -16.63 6.85
CA HIS A 149 -17.67 -15.59 7.56
C HIS A 149 -18.60 -14.56 8.22
N LEU A 150 -19.71 -14.21 7.56
CA LEU A 150 -20.60 -13.16 8.04
C LEU A 150 -21.28 -13.59 9.33
N GLU A 151 -21.83 -14.80 9.34
CA GLU A 151 -22.49 -15.37 10.52
C GLU A 151 -21.50 -15.57 11.68
N LYS A 152 -20.31 -16.12 11.40
CA LYS A 152 -19.23 -16.21 12.41
C LYS A 152 -18.83 -14.84 12.97
N GLY A 153 -18.78 -13.81 12.12
CA GLY A 153 -18.49 -12.44 12.54
C GLY A 153 -19.59 -11.87 13.45
N LYS A 154 -20.86 -12.12 13.13
CA LYS A 154 -22.01 -11.73 13.96
C LYS A 154 -21.98 -12.43 15.31
N GLU A 155 -21.72 -13.74 15.34
CA GLU A 155 -21.60 -14.51 16.59
C GLU A 155 -20.45 -13.99 17.47
N GLN A 156 -19.29 -13.70 16.87
CA GLN A 156 -18.14 -13.13 17.58
C GLN A 156 -18.44 -11.74 18.13
N PHE A 157 -19.12 -10.90 17.35
CA PHE A 157 -19.56 -9.59 17.79
C PHE A 157 -20.56 -9.69 18.95
N GLN A 158 -21.57 -10.55 18.85
CA GLN A 158 -22.57 -10.73 19.89
C GLN A 158 -21.91 -11.24 21.20
N THR A 159 -21.02 -12.22 21.08
CA THR A 159 -20.23 -12.73 22.21
C THR A 159 -19.41 -11.62 22.88
N PHE A 160 -18.80 -10.74 22.07
CA PHE A 160 -18.06 -9.60 22.60
C PHE A 160 -18.97 -8.62 23.34
N MET A 161 -20.12 -8.26 22.76
CA MET A 161 -21.10 -7.37 23.38
C MET A 161 -21.65 -7.93 24.70
N ASP A 162 -21.91 -9.24 24.77
CA ASP A 162 -22.42 -9.86 25.99
C ASP A 162 -21.34 -9.96 27.09
N LYS A 163 -20.07 -10.17 26.71
CA LYS A 163 -18.94 -10.07 27.66
C LYS A 163 -18.77 -8.66 28.21
N LEU A 164 -18.92 -7.63 27.37
CA LEU A 164 -18.83 -6.23 27.80
C LEU A 164 -19.93 -5.83 28.79
N LYS A 165 -21.14 -6.40 28.66
CA LYS A 165 -22.21 -6.18 29.65
C LYS A 165 -21.88 -6.76 31.02
N THR A 166 -21.02 -7.78 31.07
CA THR A 166 -20.68 -8.51 32.29
C THR A 166 -19.47 -7.92 33.00
N ASP A 167 -18.42 -7.56 32.25
CA ASP A 167 -17.23 -6.89 32.78
C ASP A 167 -16.55 -6.01 31.71
N SER A 168 -16.35 -4.74 32.06
CA SER A 168 -15.65 -3.73 31.25
C SER A 168 -14.18 -4.07 30.94
N GLN A 169 -13.52 -4.92 31.75
CA GLN A 169 -12.14 -5.35 31.49
C GLN A 169 -12.01 -6.21 30.22
N HIS A 170 -13.10 -6.83 29.75
CA HIS A 170 -13.12 -7.59 28.50
C HIS A 170 -12.92 -6.73 27.25
N PHE A 171 -13.06 -5.40 27.34
CA PHE A 171 -12.82 -4.48 26.22
C PHE A 171 -11.40 -4.60 25.67
N TYR A 172 -10.41 -4.81 26.53
CA TYR A 172 -8.99 -4.89 26.15
C TYR A 172 -8.56 -6.30 25.72
N GLN A 173 -9.45 -7.30 25.77
CA GLN A 173 -9.09 -8.66 25.39
C GLN A 173 -9.08 -8.83 23.87
N PRO A 174 -8.02 -9.43 23.30
CA PRO A 174 -7.96 -9.68 21.85
C PRO A 174 -9.06 -10.63 21.38
N ILE A 175 -9.76 -10.25 20.31
CA ILE A 175 -10.67 -11.15 19.59
C ILE A 175 -9.82 -12.11 18.74
N LYS A 176 -10.02 -13.42 18.94
CA LYS A 176 -9.30 -14.44 18.21
C LYS A 176 -9.56 -14.30 16.70
N ARG A 177 -8.49 -14.25 15.91
CA ARG A 177 -8.58 -14.18 14.44
C ARG A 177 -9.12 -15.49 13.87
N ASN A 178 -10.05 -15.37 12.92
CA ASN A 178 -10.47 -16.48 12.08
C ASN A 178 -9.35 -16.77 11.08
N ASN A 179 -8.50 -17.76 11.38
CA ASN A 179 -7.38 -18.12 10.53
C ASN A 179 -7.89 -18.71 9.20
N LYS A 180 -7.33 -18.26 8.08
CA LYS A 180 -7.70 -18.71 6.73
C LYS A 180 -6.53 -19.50 6.16
N ASN A 181 -6.76 -20.76 5.81
CA ASN A 181 -5.87 -21.45 4.89
C ASN A 181 -6.13 -20.85 3.50
N LYS A 182 -5.35 -19.83 3.12
CA LYS A 182 -5.38 -19.30 1.75
C LYS A 182 -4.94 -20.42 0.80
N HIS A 183 -5.64 -20.56 -0.33
CA HIS A 183 -5.37 -21.48 -1.45
C HIS A 183 -3.93 -22.01 -1.48
N ARG A 184 -3.70 -23.11 -0.79
CA ARG A 184 -2.40 -23.78 -0.73
C ARG A 184 -2.63 -25.28 -0.61
N SER A 185 -3.51 -25.82 -1.44
CA SER A 185 -3.48 -27.24 -1.75
C SER A 185 -2.32 -27.46 -2.73
N ASN A 186 -1.24 -28.08 -2.23
CA ASN A 186 -0.15 -28.67 -3.00
C ASN A 186 0.39 -27.86 -4.19
N ARG A 187 1.17 -26.80 -3.94
CA ARG A 187 2.38 -26.65 -4.77
C ARG A 187 3.38 -27.65 -4.22
N GLU A 188 3.69 -28.70 -4.98
CA GLU A 188 4.96 -29.39 -4.80
C GLU A 188 6.04 -28.32 -4.67
N ILE A 189 6.72 -28.30 -3.53
CA ILE A 189 7.86 -27.44 -3.32
C ILE A 189 8.86 -27.86 -4.39
N ARG A 190 8.95 -27.10 -5.48
CA ARG A 190 10.12 -27.15 -6.35
C ARG A 190 11.29 -26.70 -5.49
N ASN A 191 11.95 -27.67 -4.87
CA ASN A 191 13.23 -27.47 -4.23
C ASN A 191 14.15 -26.91 -5.32
N THR A 192 14.43 -25.62 -5.26
CA THR A 192 15.54 -25.04 -6.01
C THR A 192 16.77 -25.76 -5.51
N ALA A 193 17.38 -26.58 -6.37
CA ALA A 193 18.59 -27.31 -6.07
C ALA A 193 19.60 -26.38 -5.40
N THR A 194 19.83 -26.61 -4.11
CA THR A 194 20.98 -26.09 -3.38
C THR A 194 22.20 -26.45 -4.23
N LYS A 195 23.04 -25.46 -4.57
CA LYS A 195 24.36 -25.69 -5.17
C LYS A 195 25.20 -26.49 -4.16
N GLY A 196 25.00 -27.80 -4.13
CA GLY A 196 25.89 -28.76 -3.51
C GLY A 196 27.07 -28.92 -4.44
N GLY A 197 28.24 -28.43 -4.00
CA GLY A 197 29.50 -28.76 -4.65
C GLY A 197 29.72 -30.27 -4.57
N LEU A 198 29.46 -30.97 -5.68
CA LEU A 198 30.08 -32.25 -5.94
C LEU A 198 31.47 -31.97 -6.50
N SER A 199 32.45 -31.90 -5.59
CA SER A 199 33.84 -32.14 -5.93
C SER A 199 33.95 -33.61 -6.33
N THR A 200 33.90 -33.89 -7.63
CA THR A 200 34.27 -35.19 -8.18
C THR A 200 35.76 -35.37 -7.96
N VAL A 201 36.10 -36.23 -6.99
CA VAL A 201 37.44 -36.77 -6.79
C VAL A 201 37.78 -37.60 -8.02
N LEU A 202 38.59 -37.03 -8.91
CA LEU A 202 39.24 -37.76 -10.00
C LEU A 202 40.32 -38.68 -9.40
N PRO A 203 40.38 -39.97 -9.77
CA PRO A 203 41.44 -40.87 -9.32
C PRO A 203 42.79 -40.50 -9.98
N PRO A 204 43.93 -40.84 -9.34
CA PRO A 204 45.25 -40.41 -9.78
C PRO A 204 45.68 -41.15 -11.06
N PHE A 205 45.80 -40.40 -12.15
CA PHE A 205 46.39 -40.89 -13.39
C PHE A 205 47.87 -41.25 -13.16
N HIS A 206 48.20 -42.52 -13.39
CA HIS A 206 49.55 -43.02 -13.47
C HIS A 206 50.29 -42.41 -14.66
N LEU A 207 51.50 -41.92 -14.37
CA LEU A 207 52.48 -41.41 -15.32
C LEU A 207 52.97 -42.54 -16.25
N LEU A 208 52.91 -42.33 -17.57
CA LEU A 208 53.81 -42.94 -18.54
C LEU A 208 54.23 -41.91 -19.62
N PRO A 209 55.41 -42.07 -20.25
CA PRO A 209 56.30 -40.97 -20.56
C PRO A 209 56.20 -40.39 -21.98
N LYS A 210 56.77 -39.18 -22.10
CA LYS A 210 57.05 -38.37 -23.29
C LYS A 210 57.29 -39.13 -24.60
N GLN A 211 56.79 -38.57 -25.70
CA GLN A 211 57.56 -38.44 -26.94
C GLN A 211 57.44 -37.03 -27.51
N ARG A 212 58.62 -36.44 -27.81
CA ARG A 212 58.82 -35.26 -28.64
C ARG A 212 58.58 -35.63 -30.11
N VAL A 213 57.91 -34.76 -30.87
CA VAL A 213 58.48 -34.07 -32.05
C VAL A 213 57.85 -32.69 -32.09
#